data_AF-A0A8W8NRG5-F1
#
_entry.id   AF-A0A8W8NRG5-F1
#
_cell.length_a   1.000
_cell.length_b   1.000
_cell.length_c   1.000
_cell.angle_alpha   90.00
_cell.angle_beta   90.00
_cell.angle_gamma   90.00
#
_symmetry.space_group_name_H-M   'P 1'
#
loop_
_entity.id
_entity.type
_entity.pdbx_description
1 polymer ?
#
loop_
_entity_poly.entity_id
_entity_poly.type
_entity_poly.pdbx_seq_one_letter_code
_entity_poly.pdbx_strand_id
1 'polypeptide(L)'
;MRLIKKQTWKYRNRIQRMLFTVSYGVRQFVVVTSIDEIGVPNSDMINAYKYPCVRKFCKEVSVVFGVDLLHVIPVSNYFDEVAPNDAKNVMSLFNLWRVFNSTKEYIERRWLKGETIMISKEWSCKNNNV
;
A
#
# COMPACT_ATOMS: atom_id res chain seq x y z
N MET A 1 -4.12 -33.41 0.27
CA MET A 1 -3.62 -32.03 0.44
C MET A 1 -4.78 -31.00 0.40
N ARG A 2 -5.66 -30.98 1.42
CA ARG A 2 -6.90 -30.16 1.45
C ARG A 2 -7.04 -29.26 2.69
N LEU A 3 -5.98 -29.08 3.49
CA LEU A 3 -6.04 -28.33 4.75
C LEU A 3 -5.48 -26.90 4.67
N ILE A 4 -4.76 -26.54 3.61
CA ILE A 4 -4.15 -25.20 3.47
C ILE A 4 -5.19 -24.13 3.06
N LYS A 5 -6.34 -24.53 2.50
CA LYS A 5 -7.38 -23.59 2.03
C LYS A 5 -8.27 -23.01 3.13
N LYS A 6 -8.28 -23.56 4.36
CA LYS A 6 -9.20 -23.12 5.42
C LYS A 6 -8.63 -22.06 6.36
N GLN A 7 -7.31 -21.99 6.58
CA GLN A 7 -6.72 -20.98 7.47
C GLN A 7 -6.49 -19.62 6.80
N THR A 8 -6.38 -19.58 5.48
CA THR A 8 -6.06 -18.36 4.71
C THR A 8 -7.21 -17.36 4.59
N TRP A 9 -8.38 -17.64 5.19
CA TRP A 9 -9.62 -16.86 4.99
C TRP A 9 -10.15 -16.14 6.23
N LYS A 10 -9.52 -16.29 7.42
CA LYS A 10 -10.01 -15.64 8.65
C LYS A 10 -9.83 -14.12 8.67
N TYR A 11 -8.99 -13.55 7.80
CA TYR A 11 -8.65 -12.12 7.75
C TYR A 11 -9.26 -11.36 6.56
N ARG A 12 -10.15 -12.00 5.78
CA ARG A 12 -10.71 -11.42 4.54
C ARG A 12 -11.52 -10.13 4.75
N ASN A 13 -11.94 -9.85 5.99
CA ASN A 13 -12.75 -8.68 6.36
C ASN A 13 -11.93 -7.47 6.86
N ARG A 14 -10.59 -7.57 6.95
CA ARG A 14 -9.73 -6.51 7.51
C ARG A 14 -8.81 -5.82 6.52
N ILE A 15 -8.81 -6.24 5.26
CA ILE A 15 -8.17 -5.49 4.18
C ILE A 15 -9.28 -4.64 3.58
N GLN A 16 -9.28 -3.32 3.85
CA GLN A 16 -10.00 -2.41 2.97
C GLN A 16 -9.40 -2.57 1.57
N ARG A 17 -10.12 -3.29 0.71
CA ARG A 17 -9.74 -3.53 -0.67
C ARG A 17 -9.81 -2.20 -1.43
N MET A 18 -8.72 -1.44 -1.42
CA MET A 18 -8.48 -0.51 -2.51
C MET A 18 -7.87 -1.31 -3.66
N LEU A 19 -8.72 -2.13 -4.31
CA LEU A 19 -8.40 -2.82 -5.56
C LEU A 19 -8.38 -1.74 -6.65
N PHE A 20 -7.19 -1.22 -6.97
CA PHE A 20 -7.04 -0.40 -8.16
C PHE A 20 -6.60 -1.30 -9.33
N THR A 21 -7.47 -1.37 -10.33
CA THR A 21 -7.26 -2.06 -11.60
C THR A 21 -5.91 -1.71 -12.24
N VAL A 22 -5.29 -2.70 -12.88
CA VAL A 22 -4.05 -2.58 -13.64
C VAL A 22 -4.22 -1.53 -14.74
N SER A 23 -3.77 -0.31 -14.47
CA SER A 23 -3.46 0.68 -15.48
C SER A 23 -1.97 0.50 -15.81
N TYR A 24 -1.68 0.13 -17.05
CA TYR A 24 -0.32 -0.10 -17.54
C TYR A 24 0.50 1.19 -17.43
N GLY A 25 1.17 1.38 -16.29
CA GLY A 25 2.04 2.53 -16.05
C GLY A 25 1.81 3.31 -14.76
N VAL A 26 0.99 2.84 -13.82
CA VAL A 26 0.84 3.49 -12.50
C VAL A 26 1.36 2.57 -11.40
N ARG A 27 2.21 3.09 -10.49
CA ARG A 27 2.65 2.34 -9.30
C ARG A 27 1.46 2.12 -8.37
N GLN A 28 1.27 0.88 -7.93
CA GLN A 28 0.21 0.50 -7.00
C GLN A 28 0.79 0.20 -5.62
N PHE A 29 0.01 0.51 -4.58
CA PHE A 29 0.31 0.24 -3.18
C PHE A 29 -0.86 -0.51 -2.55
N VAL A 30 -0.55 -1.40 -1.61
CA VAL A 30 -1.56 -2.14 -0.83
C VAL A 30 -1.47 -1.66 0.61
N VAL A 31 -2.55 -1.04 1.09
CA VAL A 31 -2.65 -0.62 2.49
C VAL A 31 -3.22 -1.79 3.31
N VAL A 32 -2.49 -2.18 4.35
CA VAL A 32 -2.89 -3.19 5.32
C VAL A 32 -3.32 -2.47 6.58
N THR A 33 -4.62 -2.47 6.86
CA THR A 33 -5.19 -1.82 8.04
C THR A 33 -5.18 -2.75 9.27
N SER A 34 -5.36 -2.14 10.44
CA SER A 34 -5.57 -2.81 11.73
C SER A 34 -4.41 -3.70 12.20
N ILE A 35 -3.16 -3.27 11.97
CA ILE A 35 -1.98 -4.01 12.43
C ILE A 35 -1.82 -4.05 13.96
N ASP A 36 -2.47 -3.12 14.67
CA ASP A 36 -2.65 -3.12 16.12
C ASP A 36 -3.33 -4.40 16.61
N GLU A 37 -4.22 -4.98 15.80
CA GLU A 37 -4.87 -6.26 16.10
C GLU A 37 -4.04 -7.48 15.69
N ILE A 38 -2.91 -7.28 14.99
CA ILE A 38 -1.95 -8.31 14.57
C ILE A 38 -0.86 -8.51 15.64
N GLY A 39 -0.93 -7.77 16.75
CA GLY A 39 -0.06 -7.90 17.91
C GLY A 39 1.01 -6.83 18.02
N VAL A 40 0.84 -5.69 17.34
CA VAL A 40 1.69 -4.51 17.56
C VAL A 40 1.05 -3.63 18.64
N PRO A 41 1.72 -3.36 19.77
CA PRO A 41 1.20 -2.44 20.77
C PRO A 41 1.04 -1.02 20.19
N ASN A 42 -0.04 -0.33 20.53
CA ASN A 42 -0.28 1.05 20.09
C ASN A 42 0.84 2.03 20.48
N SER A 43 1.52 1.78 21.60
CA SER A 43 2.66 2.58 22.07
C SER A 43 3.93 2.40 21.23
N ASP A 44 4.04 1.33 20.45
CA ASP A 44 5.25 0.97 19.68
C ASP A 44 4.97 0.88 18.17
N MET A 45 3.90 1.52 17.72
CA MET A 45 3.45 1.44 16.33
C MET A 45 4.49 2.00 15.34
N ILE A 46 5.34 2.94 15.79
CA ILE A 46 6.49 3.45 15.03
C ILE A 46 7.46 2.33 14.58
N ASN A 47 7.54 1.24 15.35
CA ASN A 47 8.41 0.10 15.08
C ASN A 47 7.66 -1.08 14.45
N ALA A 48 6.43 -0.92 13.96
CA ALA A 48 5.60 -2.01 13.46
C ALA A 48 6.30 -2.94 12.45
N TYR A 49 7.15 -2.42 11.56
CA TYR A 49 7.91 -3.23 10.59
C TYR A 49 8.96 -4.16 11.23
N LYS A 50 9.39 -3.91 12.46
CA LYS A 50 10.32 -4.78 13.20
C LYS A 50 9.63 -6.05 13.68
N TYR A 51 8.31 -6.01 13.88
CA TYR A 51 7.54 -7.15 14.39
C TYR A 51 7.48 -8.29 13.36
N PRO A 52 7.83 -9.55 13.75
CA PRO A 52 7.77 -10.69 12.86
C PRO A 52 6.37 -10.97 12.31
N CYS A 53 5.32 -10.76 13.12
CA CYS A 53 3.93 -10.97 12.71
C CYS A 53 3.53 -10.04 11.55
N VAL A 54 3.82 -8.74 11.66
CA VAL A 54 3.58 -7.75 10.61
C VAL A 54 4.36 -8.11 9.36
N ARG A 55 5.65 -8.43 9.49
CA ARG A 55 6.49 -8.76 8.33
C ARG A 55 6.01 -10.00 7.58
N LYS A 56 5.61 -11.04 8.31
CA LYS A 56 5.05 -12.27 7.72
C LYS A 56 3.75 -11.94 6.98
N PHE A 57 2.86 -11.18 7.61
CA PHE A 57 1.59 -10.79 7.01
C PHE A 57 1.79 -9.94 5.75
N CYS A 58 2.67 -8.93 5.77
CA CYS A 58 2.96 -8.11 4.59
C CYS A 58 3.56 -8.91 3.43
N LYS A 59 4.38 -9.94 3.71
CA LYS A 59 4.90 -10.86 2.69
C LYS A 59 3.79 -11.72 2.07
N GLU A 60 2.86 -12.20 2.88
CA GLU A 60 1.71 -12.95 2.36
C GLU A 60 0.84 -12.04 1.46
N VAL A 61 0.60 -10.80 1.90
CA VAL A 61 -0.11 -9.79 1.11
C VAL A 61 0.63 -9.47 -0.20
N SER A 62 1.94 -9.28 -0.17
CA SER A 62 2.71 -8.95 -1.39
C SER A 62 2.59 -10.06 -2.45
N VAL A 63 2.65 -11.33 -2.02
CA VAL A 63 2.46 -12.50 -2.90
C VAL A 63 1.04 -12.57 -3.45
N VAL A 64 0.03 -12.34 -2.60
CA VAL A 64 -1.39 -12.41 -3.01
C VAL A 64 -1.74 -11.33 -4.04
N PHE A 65 -1.20 -10.12 -3.89
CA PHE A 65 -1.50 -9.00 -4.77
C PHE A 65 -0.50 -8.81 -5.92
N GLY A 66 0.58 -9.60 -5.96
CA GLY A 66 1.61 -9.49 -7.00
C GLY A 66 2.34 -8.14 -6.98
N VAL A 67 2.51 -7.54 -5.81
CA VAL A 67 3.20 -6.25 -5.62
C VAL A 67 4.53 -6.44 -4.91
N ASP A 68 5.45 -5.49 -5.06
CA ASP A 68 6.68 -5.46 -4.26
C ASP A 68 6.33 -5.31 -2.77
N LEU A 69 7.09 -5.95 -1.89
CA LEU A 69 6.91 -5.84 -0.44
C LEU A 69 7.02 -4.39 0.05
N LEU A 70 7.85 -3.57 -0.61
CA LEU A 70 8.00 -2.14 -0.34
C LEU A 70 6.72 -1.35 -0.65
N HIS A 71 5.81 -1.90 -1.45
CA HIS A 71 4.52 -1.30 -1.78
C HIS A 71 3.38 -1.79 -0.86
N VAL A 72 3.66 -2.69 0.08
CA VAL A 72 2.73 -3.08 1.14
C VAL A 72 2.93 -2.18 2.35
N ILE A 73 1.88 -1.46 2.72
CA ILE A 73 1.89 -0.38 3.72
C ILE A 73 0.99 -0.78 4.90
N PRO A 74 1.55 -1.37 5.98
CA PRO A 74 0.86 -1.55 7.24
C PRO A 74 0.53 -0.22 7.92
N VAL A 75 -0.72 -0.06 8.33
CA VAL A 75 -1.26 1.05 9.13
C VAL A 75 -2.12 0.52 10.27
N SER A 76 -2.18 1.27 11.37
CA SER A 76 -3.05 1.00 12.51
C SER A 76 -4.47 1.41 12.21
N ASN A 77 -5.43 0.83 12.93
CA ASN A 77 -6.79 1.34 12.91
C ASN A 77 -6.89 2.66 13.68
N TYR A 78 -7.58 3.64 13.08
CA TYR A 78 -7.87 4.95 13.66
C TYR A 78 -9.31 5.06 14.17
N PHE A 79 -10.19 4.11 13.83
CA PHE A 79 -11.63 4.22 14.07
C PHE A 79 -11.98 4.36 15.57
N ASP A 80 -11.25 3.67 16.44
CA ASP A 80 -11.51 3.66 17.88
C ASP A 80 -10.64 4.66 18.67
N GLU A 81 -9.97 5.61 17.99
CA GLU A 81 -9.14 6.60 18.67
C GLU A 81 -9.95 7.71 19.31
N VAL A 82 -9.99 7.72 20.64
CA VAL A 82 -10.59 8.79 21.45
C VAL A 82 -9.64 10.00 21.57
N ALA A 83 -8.33 9.77 21.45
CA ALA A 83 -7.29 10.80 21.49
C ALA A 83 -6.16 10.48 20.51
N PRO A 84 -5.44 11.49 19.99
CA PRO A 84 -4.32 11.28 19.08
C PRO A 84 -3.24 10.39 19.69
N ASN A 85 -2.71 9.46 18.91
CA ASN A 85 -1.56 8.65 19.28
C ASN A 85 -0.35 9.00 18.40
N ASP A 86 0.71 9.52 19.03
CA ASP A 86 1.91 9.97 18.33
C ASP A 86 2.59 8.85 17.52
N ALA A 87 2.68 7.64 18.07
CA ALA A 87 3.31 6.51 17.38
C ALA A 87 2.54 6.14 16.11
N LYS A 88 1.20 6.15 16.17
CA LYS A 88 0.35 5.90 15.00
C LYS A 88 0.45 7.03 13.97
N ASN A 89 0.42 8.29 14.41
CA ASN A 89 0.58 9.46 13.55
C ASN A 89 1.91 9.48 12.82
N VAL A 90 3.02 9.23 13.53
CA VAL A 90 4.35 9.13 12.94
C VAL A 90 4.41 8.01 11.91
N MET A 91 3.81 6.85 12.20
CA MET A 91 3.73 5.75 11.23
C MET A 91 2.96 6.15 9.97
N SER A 92 1.80 6.79 10.10
CA SER A 92 1.01 7.24 8.94
C SER A 92 1.75 8.27 8.10
N LEU A 93 2.42 9.23 8.73
CA LEU A 93 3.26 10.22 8.03
C LEU A 93 4.44 9.54 7.32
N PHE A 94 5.11 8.59 7.96
CA PHE A 94 6.20 7.82 7.35
C PHE A 94 5.72 7.02 6.14
N ASN A 95 4.53 6.41 6.23
CA ASN A 95 3.92 5.67 5.14
C ASN A 95 3.54 6.58 3.95
N LEU A 96 2.99 7.77 4.22
CA LEU A 96 2.73 8.77 3.19
C LEU A 96 4.02 9.23 2.51
N TRP A 97 5.07 9.50 3.28
CA TRP A 97 6.40 9.84 2.78
C TRP A 97 6.97 8.77 1.86
N ARG A 98 6.79 7.49 2.20
CA ARG A 98 7.21 6.36 1.35
C ARG A 98 6.48 6.33 0.00
N VAL A 99 5.17 6.56 -0.01
CA VAL A 99 4.39 6.64 -1.25
C VAL A 99 4.87 7.80 -2.11
N PHE A 100 5.06 8.97 -1.49
CA PHE A 100 5.55 10.16 -2.18
C PHE A 100 6.92 9.93 -2.82
N ASN A 101 7.91 9.41 -2.06
CA ASN A 101 9.25 9.17 -2.60
C ASN A 101 9.27 8.11 -3.69
N SER A 102 8.53 7.01 -3.52
CA SER A 102 8.43 5.96 -4.54
C SER A 102 7.83 6.52 -5.84
N THR A 103 6.86 7.43 -5.73
CA THR A 103 6.25 8.13 -6.87
C THR A 103 7.22 9.14 -7.50
N LYS A 104 7.94 9.92 -6.70
CA LYS A 104 8.97 10.85 -7.18
C LYS A 104 10.04 10.11 -7.98
N GLU A 105 10.62 9.05 -7.42
CA GLU A 105 11.62 8.21 -8.11
C GLU A 105 11.07 7.60 -9.40
N TYR A 106 9.78 7.25 -9.42
CA TYR A 106 9.14 6.74 -10.62
C TYR A 106 9.11 7.77 -11.74
N ILE A 107 8.63 8.98 -11.42
CA ILE A 107 8.52 10.09 -12.37
C ILE A 107 9.92 10.45 -12.88
N GLU A 108 10.89 10.62 -11.99
CA GLU A 108 12.27 10.96 -12.34
C GLU A 108 12.91 9.92 -13.27
N ARG A 109 12.78 8.61 -12.95
CA ARG A 109 13.28 7.54 -13.84
C ARG A 109 12.61 7.56 -15.21
N ARG A 110 11.33 7.93 -15.28
CA ARG A 110 10.59 7.98 -16.53
C ARG A 110 10.98 9.18 -17.38
N TRP A 111 11.18 10.33 -16.74
CA TRP A 111 11.67 11.56 -17.37
C TRP A 111 13.11 11.39 -17.90
N LEU A 112 14.01 10.79 -17.11
CA LEU A 112 15.39 10.53 -17.52
C LEU A 112 15.51 9.55 -18.70
N LYS A 113 14.55 8.65 -18.86
CA LYS A 113 14.51 7.70 -19.99
C LYS A 113 13.99 8.32 -21.29
N GLY A 114 13.63 9.61 -21.31
CA GLY A 114 13.07 10.25 -22.50
C GLY A 114 11.67 9.75 -22.87
N GLU A 115 10.99 9.03 -21.97
CA GLU A 115 9.57 8.69 -22.15
C GLU A 115 8.73 9.95 -21.91
N THR A 116 8.64 10.80 -22.93
CA THR A 116 7.70 11.92 -22.94
C THR A 116 6.31 11.36 -22.74
N ILE A 117 5.67 11.78 -21.65
CA ILE A 117 4.32 11.43 -21.31
C ILE A 117 3.40 11.88 -22.46
N MET A 118 2.91 10.91 -23.24
CA MET A 118 1.95 11.08 -24.34
C MET A 118 0.54 11.46 -23.85
N ILE A 119 0.39 12.04 -22.65
CA ILE A 119 -0.92 12.46 -22.13
C ILE A 119 -1.55 13.55 -23.02
N SER A 120 -0.74 14.33 -23.76
CA SER A 120 -1.28 15.32 -24.70
C SER A 120 -1.79 14.76 -26.03
N LYS A 121 -1.25 13.63 -26.53
CA LYS A 121 -1.69 13.08 -27.82
C LYS A 121 -2.99 12.29 -27.71
N GLU A 122 -3.26 11.66 -26.57
CA GLU A 122 -4.51 10.92 -26.38
C GLU A 122 -5.73 11.84 -26.16
N TRP A 123 -5.52 13.02 -25.55
CA TRP A 123 -6.56 14.06 -25.45
C TRP A 123 -6.83 14.74 -26.80
N SER A 124 -5.78 14.97 -27.61
CA SER A 124 -5.93 15.55 -28.95
C SER A 124 -6.60 14.60 -29.95
N CYS A 125 -6.37 13.29 -29.86
CA CYS A 125 -7.06 12.32 -30.73
C CYS A 125 -8.52 12.08 -30.37
N LYS A 126 -8.97 12.42 -29.14
CA LYS A 126 -10.38 12.28 -28.75
C LYS A 126 -11.23 13.54 -29.00
N ASN A 127 -10.61 14.71 -29.17
CA ASN A 127 -11.32 15.98 -29.36
C ASN A 127 -11.38 16.49 -30.82
N ASN A 128 -10.88 15.72 -31.79
CA ASN A 128 -10.94 16.07 -33.22
C ASN A 128 -11.99 15.28 -34.03
N ASN A 129 -12.92 14.60 -33.35
CA ASN A 129 -14.06 13.90 -33.97
C ASN A 129 -15.42 14.52 -33.55
N VAL A 130 -15.51 15.85 -33.53
CA VAL A 130 -16.78 16.60 -33.50
C VAL A 130 -16.75 17.63 -34.62
#